data_AF-A0A6I1W1X2-F1
#
_entry.id   AF-A0A6I1W1X2-F1
#
_cell.length_a   1.000
_cell.length_b   1.000
_cell.length_c   1.000
_cell.angle_alpha   90.00
_cell.angle_beta   90.00
_cell.angle_gamma   90.00
#
_symmetry.space_group_name_H-M   'P 1'
#
loop_
_entity.id
_entity.type
_entity.pdbx_description
1 polymer ?
#
loop_
_entity_poly.entity_id
_entity_poly.type
_entity_poly.pdbx_seq_one_letter_code
_entity_poly.pdbx_strand_id
1 'polypeptide(L)'
;LYRHLAGEIVAGVYPLLADDTCFFLAVDFDEADWREDLLSFVQSCRELGVPVALEISRSGNGAHAWIFFARAVTAQDARRLGTAIISHTCVRTRQLK
;
A
#
# COMPACT_ATOMS: atom_id res chain seq x y z
N LEU A 1 6.94 -3.78 -20.47
CA LEU A 1 7.51 -3.79 -19.10
C LEU A 1 8.86 -3.08 -19.04
N TYR A 2 9.92 -3.55 -19.71
CA TYR A 2 11.26 -2.94 -19.61
C TYR A 2 11.31 -1.43 -19.92
N ARG A 3 10.60 -0.97 -20.96
CA ARG A 3 10.50 0.47 -21.28
C ARG A 3 9.86 1.30 -20.17
N HIS A 4 8.93 0.73 -19.41
CA HIS A 4 8.34 1.39 -18.24
C HIS A 4 9.35 1.46 -17.09
N LEU A 5 10.03 0.36 -16.81
CA LEU A 5 11.07 0.29 -15.77
C LEU A 5 12.29 1.18 -16.09
N ALA A 6 12.58 1.41 -17.37
CA ALA A 6 13.60 2.35 -17.84
C ALA A 6 13.12 3.82 -17.84
N GLY A 7 11.86 4.10 -17.49
CA GLY A 7 11.31 5.45 -17.46
C GLY A 7 10.95 6.04 -18.83
N GLU A 8 11.06 5.27 -19.92
CA GLU A 8 10.73 5.73 -21.27
C GLU A 8 9.22 5.91 -21.50
N ILE A 9 8.40 5.11 -20.81
CA ILE A 9 6.94 5.18 -20.88
C ILE A 9 6.32 5.04 -19.48
N VAL A 10 5.08 5.52 -19.34
CA VAL A 10 4.26 5.25 -18.15
C VAL A 10 3.24 4.18 -18.51
N ALA A 11 3.24 3.09 -17.74
CA ALA A 11 2.21 2.06 -17.80
C ALA A 11 1.49 2.02 -16.46
N GLY A 12 0.16 1.90 -16.50
CA GLY A 12 -0.68 1.69 -15.32
C GLY A 12 -1.26 0.28 -15.33
N VAL A 13 -1.62 -0.20 -14.15
CA VAL A 13 -2.39 -1.44 -13.99
C VAL A 13 -3.75 -1.07 -13.39
N TYR A 14 -4.82 -1.58 -13.98
CA TYR A 14 -6.15 -1.51 -13.37
C TYR A 14 -6.32 -2.72 -12.44
N PRO A 15 -6.46 -2.54 -11.12
CA PRO A 15 -6.37 -3.62 -10.15
C PRO A 15 -7.65 -4.46 -10.02
N LEU A 16 -8.79 -3.96 -10.50
CA LEU A 16 -10.09 -4.62 -10.37
C LEU A 16 -10.35 -5.57 -11.52
N LEU A 17 -10.80 -6.76 -11.19
CA LEU A 17 -11.33 -7.75 -12.13
C LEU A 17 -12.81 -7.47 -12.40
N ALA A 18 -13.36 -8.16 -13.40
CA ALA A 18 -14.75 -7.97 -13.84
C ALA A 18 -15.81 -8.34 -12.78
N ASP A 19 -15.43 -9.06 -11.73
CA ASP A 19 -16.28 -9.49 -10.61
C ASP A 19 -16.03 -8.69 -9.32
N ASP A 20 -15.46 -7.48 -9.43
CA ASP A 20 -15.14 -6.59 -8.31
C ASP A 20 -14.13 -7.18 -7.29
N THR A 21 -13.31 -8.14 -7.74
CA THR A 21 -12.20 -8.69 -6.96
C THR A 21 -10.84 -8.10 -7.38
N CYS A 22 -9.82 -8.26 -6.53
CA CYS A 22 -8.44 -7.86 -6.82
C CYS A 22 -7.42 -8.81 -6.19
N PHE A 23 -6.17 -8.75 -6.67
CA PHE A 23 -5.05 -9.54 -6.14
C PHE A 23 -4.11 -8.75 -5.23
N PHE A 24 -4.31 -7.45 -5.10
CA PHE A 24 -3.48 -6.62 -4.24
C PHE A 24 -4.24 -5.39 -3.72
N LEU A 25 -3.73 -4.85 -2.62
CA LEU A 25 -4.02 -3.51 -2.12
C LEU A 25 -2.75 -2.67 -2.28
N ALA A 26 -2.89 -1.49 -2.86
CA ALA A 26 -1.87 -0.44 -2.84
C ALA A 26 -2.34 0.66 -1.88
N VAL A 27 -1.44 1.09 -0.99
CA VAL A 27 -1.63 2.26 -0.13
C VAL A 27 -0.61 3.30 -0.56
N ASP A 28 -1.10 4.47 -0.93
CA ASP A 28 -0.29 5.58 -1.44
C ASP A 28 0.10 6.52 -0.29
N PHE A 29 1.38 6.83 -0.18
CA PHE A 29 1.94 7.74 0.80
C PHE A 29 2.62 8.89 0.08
N ASP A 30 2.01 10.07 0.19
CA ASP A 30 2.48 11.32 -0.37
C ASP A 30 2.73 12.36 0.73
N GLU A 31 3.09 13.58 0.33
CA GLU A 31 3.28 14.76 1.19
C GLU A 31 4.54 14.75 2.07
N ALA A 32 4.73 15.78 2.90
CA ALA A 32 6.01 16.05 3.57
C ALA A 32 6.49 14.90 4.48
N ASP A 33 5.56 14.21 5.13
CA ASP A 33 5.85 13.20 6.16
C ASP A 33 5.68 11.75 5.67
N TRP A 34 5.60 11.54 4.34
CA TRP A 34 5.34 10.23 3.72
C TRP A 34 6.24 9.10 4.26
N ARG A 35 7.49 9.42 4.60
CA ARG A 35 8.45 8.43 5.13
C ARG A 35 8.06 7.96 6.52
N GLU A 36 7.70 8.87 7.41
CA GLU A 36 7.32 8.53 8.79
C GLU A 36 5.99 7.77 8.80
N ASP A 37 5.03 8.22 7.98
CA ASP A 37 3.74 7.56 7.83
C ASP A 37 3.88 6.15 7.24
N LEU A 38 4.70 6.00 6.20
CA LEU A 38 5.00 4.69 5.59
C LEU A 38 5.64 3.74 6.60
N LEU A 39 6.66 4.20 7.33
CA LEU A 39 7.35 3.37 8.32
C LEU A 39 6.42 3.00 9.47
N SER A 40 5.57 3.93 9.91
CA SER A 40 4.55 3.67 10.94
C SER A 40 3.52 2.65 10.47
N PHE A 41 3.08 2.72 9.22
CA PHE A 41 2.18 1.75 8.61
C PHE A 41 2.83 0.37 8.47
N VAL A 42 4.09 0.30 8.03
CA VAL A 42 4.86 -0.95 7.92
C VAL A 42 5.03 -1.61 9.28
N GLN A 43 5.28 -0.83 10.32
CA GLN A 43 5.38 -1.35 11.68
C GLN A 43 4.04 -1.96 12.13
N SER A 44 2.92 -1.29 11.90
CA SER A 44 1.59 -1.86 12.14
C SER A 44 1.34 -3.14 11.35
N CYS A 45 1.74 -3.18 10.07
CA CYS A 45 1.64 -4.41 9.26
C CYS A 45 2.43 -5.56 9.90
N ARG A 46 3.66 -5.30 10.38
CA ARG A 46 4.49 -6.32 11.05
C ARG A 46 3.85 -6.84 12.33
N GLU A 47 3.31 -5.96 13.16
CA GLU A 47 2.62 -6.33 14.40
C GLU A 47 1.36 -7.18 14.14
N LEU A 48 0.65 -6.89 13.06
CA LEU A 48 -0.55 -7.62 12.63
C LEU A 48 -0.22 -8.87 11.80
N GLY A 49 1.06 -9.16 11.54
CA GLY A 49 1.49 -10.30 10.72
C GLY A 49 1.12 -10.20 9.24
N VAL A 50 0.92 -8.98 8.72
CA VAL A 50 0.58 -8.71 7.32
C VAL A 50 1.86 -8.43 6.52
N PRO A 51 2.19 -9.26 5.51
CA PRO A 51 3.33 -8.98 4.62
C PRO A 51 3.08 -7.74 3.76
N VAL A 52 4.07 -6.86 3.67
CA VAL A 52 3.99 -5.61 2.90
C VAL A 52 5.29 -5.39 2.12
N ALA A 53 5.17 -5.03 0.85
CA ALA A 53 6.27 -4.63 -0.02
C ALA A 53 6.25 -3.11 -0.24
N LEU A 54 7.42 -2.50 -0.39
CA LEU A 54 7.57 -1.06 -0.53
C LEU A 54 8.16 -0.69 -1.89
N GLU A 55 7.67 0.38 -2.48
CA GLU A 55 8.19 0.96 -3.71
C GLU A 55 8.22 2.49 -3.60
N ILE A 56 9.36 3.10 -3.87
CA ILE A 56 9.47 4.57 -3.93
C ILE A 56 8.90 5.03 -5.25
N SER A 57 7.99 6.00 -5.21
CA SER A 57 7.35 6.51 -6.41
C SER A 57 8.37 7.16 -7.35
N ARG A 58 8.03 7.25 -8.64
CA ARG A 58 8.90 7.85 -9.66
C ARG A 58 9.35 9.28 -9.31
N SER A 59 8.54 10.06 -8.58
CA SER A 59 8.89 11.43 -8.20
C SER A 59 9.98 11.49 -7.12
N GLY A 60 10.18 10.40 -6.38
CA GLY A 60 11.03 10.36 -5.18
C GLY A 60 10.42 11.04 -3.95
N ASN A 61 9.21 11.62 -4.09
CA ASN A 61 8.51 12.39 -3.07
C ASN A 61 7.31 11.66 -2.46
N GLY A 62 7.26 10.35 -2.65
CA GLY A 62 6.23 9.48 -2.10
C GLY A 62 6.63 8.03 -2.26
N ALA A 63 5.78 7.14 -1.77
CA ALA A 63 5.98 5.71 -1.86
C ALA A 63 4.65 4.96 -1.78
N HIS A 64 4.62 3.78 -2.37
CA HIS A 64 3.50 2.87 -2.26
C HIS A 64 3.85 1.69 -1.36
N ALA A 65 2.92 1.33 -0.48
CA ALA A 65 2.93 0.06 0.24
C ALA A 65 1.98 -0.93 -0.44
N TRP A 66 2.48 -2.11 -0.77
CA TRP A 66 1.77 -3.14 -1.52
C TRP A 66 1.52 -4.36 -0.65
N ILE A 67 0.28 -4.81 -0.57
CA ILE A 67 -0.13 -6.07 0.06
C ILE A 67 -0.69 -6.98 -1.03
N PHE A 68 -0.15 -8.18 -1.17
CA PHE A 68 -0.54 -9.15 -2.19
C PHE A 68 -1.34 -10.31 -1.58
N PHE A 69 -2.40 -10.71 -2.25
CA PHE A 69 -3.26 -11.82 -1.84
C PHE A 69 -2.97 -13.06 -2.68
N ALA A 70 -2.90 -14.23 -2.03
CA ALA A 70 -2.66 -15.51 -2.70
C ALA A 70 -3.82 -15.94 -3.63
N ARG A 71 -5.00 -15.34 -3.46
CA ARG A 71 -6.20 -15.52 -4.28
C ARG A 71 -6.90 -14.18 -4.43
N ALA A 72 -7.75 -14.06 -5.45
CA ALA A 72 -8.61 -12.90 -5.60
C ALA A 72 -9.47 -12.72 -4.34
N VAL A 73 -9.54 -11.48 -3.84
CA VAL A 73 -10.41 -11.08 -2.73
C VAL A 73 -11.33 -9.97 -3.21
N THR A 74 -12.46 -9.75 -2.55
CA THR A 74 -13.32 -8.63 -2.91
C THR A 74 -12.56 -7.32 -2.71
N ALA A 75 -12.71 -6.37 -3.63
CA ALA A 75 -12.08 -5.06 -3.49
C ALA A 75 -12.56 -4.33 -2.22
N GLN A 76 -13.77 -4.64 -1.75
CA GLN A 76 -14.31 -4.16 -0.49
C GLN A 76 -13.48 -4.66 0.70
N ASP A 77 -13.18 -5.97 0.76
CA ASP A 77 -12.42 -6.54 1.87
C ASP A 77 -10.95 -6.10 1.84
N ALA A 78 -10.35 -5.97 0.64
CA ALA A 78 -9.02 -5.36 0.50
C ALA A 78 -8.99 -3.94 1.09
N ARG A 79 -9.99 -3.09 0.77
CA ARG A 79 -10.09 -1.75 1.35
C ARG A 79 -10.32 -1.76 2.85
N ARG A 80 -11.18 -2.65 3.36
CA ARG A 80 -11.43 -2.79 4.81
C ARG A 80 -10.17 -3.17 5.57
N LEU A 81 -9.36 -4.09 5.03
CA LEU A 81 -8.05 -4.42 5.58
C LEU A 81 -7.16 -3.17 5.66
N GLY A 82 -7.04 -2.42 4.56
CA GLY A 82 -6.25 -1.18 4.53
C GLY A 82 -6.71 -0.16 5.58
N THR A 83 -8.01 0.11 5.66
CA THR A 83 -8.58 1.03 6.67
C THR A 83 -8.33 0.55 8.09
N ALA A 84 -8.43 -0.76 8.35
CA ALA A 84 -8.17 -1.31 9.67
C ALA A 84 -6.69 -1.14 10.09
N ILE A 85 -5.74 -1.37 9.17
CA ILE A 85 -4.32 -1.16 9.43
C ILE A 85 -4.02 0.32 9.67
N ILE A 86 -4.56 1.23 8.85
CA ILE A 86 -4.42 2.69 9.06
C ILE A 86 -4.96 3.08 10.44
N SER A 87 -6.14 2.58 10.81
CA SER A 87 -6.73 2.87 12.12
C SER A 87 -5.85 2.37 13.27
N HIS A 88 -5.31 1.15 13.16
CA HIS A 88 -4.36 0.60 14.13
C HIS A 88 -3.10 1.46 14.24
N THR A 89 -2.54 1.90 13.11
CA THR A 89 -1.39 2.82 13.07
C THR A 89 -1.68 4.11 13.81
N CYS A 90 -2.82 4.75 13.55
CA CYS A 90 -3.19 5.99 14.23
C CYS A 90 -3.34 5.82 15.74
N VAL A 91 -3.97 4.72 16.20
CA VAL A 91 -4.10 4.41 17.63
C VAL A 91 -2.72 4.18 18.26
N ARG A 92 -1.87 3.38 17.62
CA ARG A 92 -0.51 3.06 18.07
C ARG A 92 0.36 4.31 18.18
N THR A 93 0.41 5.14 17.13
CA THR A 93 1.23 6.36 17.11
C THR A 93 0.78 7.37 18.18
N ARG A 94 -0.52 7.43 18.50
CA ARG A 94 -1.03 8.25 19.62
C ARG A 94 -0.60 7.74 21.00
N GLN A 95 -0.41 6.43 21.18
CA GLN A 95 0.04 5.86 22.45
C GLN A 95 1.55 6.04 22.69
N LEU A 96 2.32 6.34 21.64
CA LEU A 96 3.76 6.54 21.70
C LEU A 96 4.18 8.01 21.87
N LYS A 97 3.23 8.95 21.77
CA LYS A 97 3.41 10.39 22.05
C LYS A 97 2.93 10.73 23.45
#